data_AF-A0A933VQJ1-F1
#
_entry.id   AF-A0A933VQJ1-F1
#
_cell.length_a   1.000
_cell.length_b   1.000
_cell.length_c   1.000
_cell.angle_alpha   90.00
_cell.angle_beta   90.00
_cell.angle_gamma   90.00
#
_symmetry.space_group_name_H-M   'P 1'
#
loop_
_entity.id
_entity.type
_entity.pdbx_description
1 polymer ?
#
loop_
_entity_poly.entity_id
_entity_poly.type
_entity_poly.pdbx_seq_one_letter_code
_entity_poly.pdbx_strand_id
1 'polypeptide(L)'
;MRTRATIFFAIAFIQFGVFSDLATCYAQEVGQPPSTACQAASQTHETQGLTDWRQIADKIKLVRLFSVVDGKTQESVFTKESLKTKEKLIVKGHVRGMIIFLEEDMVVSVDGHGMSKIRRNADGTVTLRYFGNMKTEEVVDAGFSEDHARESGSSSEPPAEEEFLPACYSIFPTVTGDAISQKSEFLVAFESEGKTYTAPVQQESYRALRTIRFDTGRRRDSVTFRYLGTRLESLECQSAEFEKRLNAIAEGVDSVESLFDVDLVENVNIIDFENVRNAVACEDEKDIWFYIEAFQKEPFAELKTIAAHEAIHIYVDKSRFAKDTDVRDLFADLKEYDDFSYERFMITMTGVAPAGSPEKSCQDCPFFAFINESNFIDGMKGGHSHRSIEEFCVSFMHSLMFVDRLEQILDRPVRFPGLSGQTRLLTPQEKSAVLDSYVATLEVLLSATSQNEATATTKNFLQKSLDRTLEIQAKRRH
;
A
#
# COMPACT_ATOMS: atom_id res chain seq x y z
N MET A 1 -43.28 -5.63 51.30
CA MET A 1 -43.83 -4.49 50.53
C MET A 1 -42.86 -4.24 49.38
N ARG A 2 -43.12 -4.71 48.15
CA ARG A 2 -43.92 -4.03 47.08
C ARG A 2 -43.42 -2.57 46.93
N THR A 3 -42.91 -2.07 45.79
CA THR A 3 -43.32 -2.32 44.39
C THR A 3 -42.25 -1.85 43.36
N ARG A 4 -42.28 -2.52 42.21
CA ARG A 4 -41.64 -2.36 40.89
C ARG A 4 -41.48 -0.93 40.30
N ALA A 5 -40.47 -0.78 39.43
CA ALA A 5 -40.62 -0.32 38.04
C ALA A 5 -39.40 -0.74 37.19
N THR A 6 -39.56 -0.80 35.88
CA THR A 6 -38.94 -1.76 34.94
C THR A 6 -38.34 -1.01 33.73
N ILE A 7 -37.11 -1.38 33.31
CA ILE A 7 -36.48 -1.42 31.97
C ILE A 7 -36.42 -0.14 31.09
N PHE A 8 -35.21 0.23 30.63
CA PHE A 8 -34.85 0.27 29.19
C PHE A 8 -33.32 0.18 29.00
N PHE A 9 -32.90 -0.71 28.10
CA PHE A 9 -31.53 -0.96 27.65
C PHE A 9 -31.02 0.20 26.78
N ALA A 10 -29.78 0.64 27.00
CA ALA A 10 -29.00 1.39 26.03
C ALA A 10 -27.63 0.73 25.88
N ILE A 11 -27.44 0.04 24.76
CA ILE A 11 -26.15 -0.42 24.24
C ILE A 11 -25.56 0.78 23.50
N ALA A 12 -24.37 1.24 23.89
CA ALA A 12 -23.69 2.32 23.18
C ALA A 12 -22.17 2.22 23.34
N PHE A 13 -21.51 2.14 22.18
CA PHE A 13 -20.15 2.56 21.85
C PHE A 13 -18.96 1.88 22.54
N ILE A 14 -18.38 0.90 21.84
CA ILE A 14 -16.94 0.63 21.89
C ILE A 14 -16.31 1.38 20.71
N GLN A 15 -15.48 2.36 21.03
CA GLN A 15 -14.62 3.11 20.11
C GLN A 15 -13.55 2.17 19.54
N PHE A 16 -13.47 2.04 18.21
CA PHE A 16 -12.23 1.59 17.56
C PHE A 16 -11.36 2.82 17.31
N GLY A 17 -10.24 2.86 18.02
CA GLY A 17 -9.17 3.83 17.82
C GLY A 17 -8.25 3.39 16.68
N VAL A 18 -7.74 4.41 15.98
CA VAL A 18 -6.45 4.45 15.29
C VAL A 18 -6.27 3.45 14.13
N PHE A 19 -6.74 3.86 12.93
CA PHE A 19 -6.21 3.40 11.64
C PHE A 19 -5.44 4.56 10.98
N SER A 20 -4.33 5.00 11.59
CA SER A 20 -3.40 5.96 10.99
C SER A 20 -2.09 5.34 10.50
N ASP A 21 -1.97 4.01 10.49
CA ASP A 21 -0.75 3.28 10.14
C ASP A 21 -0.87 2.47 8.83
N LEU A 22 -1.64 2.97 7.85
CA LEU A 22 -1.79 2.33 6.52
C LEU A 22 -0.90 2.97 5.44
N ALA A 23 0.12 3.75 5.81
CA ALA A 23 1.11 4.31 4.89
C ALA A 23 2.49 3.71 5.15
N THR A 24 2.59 2.38 5.04
CA THR A 24 3.80 1.65 4.63
C THR A 24 3.36 0.22 4.29
N CYS A 25 3.14 -0.09 3.01
CA CYS A 25 3.02 -1.48 2.58
C CYS A 25 4.42 -2.10 2.53
N TYR A 26 4.99 -2.40 3.70
CA TYR A 26 6.14 -3.30 3.79
C TYR A 26 5.77 -4.50 4.66
N ALA A 27 5.63 -5.64 4.00
CA ALA A 27 5.66 -6.92 4.67
C ALA A 27 7.07 -7.10 5.26
N GLN A 28 7.16 -7.18 6.59
CA GLN A 28 8.22 -7.96 7.20
C GLN A 28 8.01 -9.41 6.75
N GLU A 29 8.90 -9.95 5.92
CA GLU A 29 9.67 -11.15 6.26
C GLU A 29 10.64 -11.58 5.17
N VAL A 30 11.77 -12.06 5.69
CA VAL A 30 12.88 -12.72 5.00
C VAL A 30 12.39 -14.07 4.49
N GLY A 31 12.07 -14.12 3.20
CA GLY A 31 11.95 -15.36 2.44
C GLY A 31 12.55 -15.11 1.06
N GLN A 32 13.79 -15.55 0.85
CA GLN A 32 14.41 -15.50 -0.47
C GLN A 32 13.46 -16.11 -1.52
N PRO A 33 13.25 -15.46 -2.68
CA PRO A 33 12.67 -16.18 -3.80
C PRO A 33 13.62 -17.34 -4.15
N PRO A 34 13.12 -18.57 -4.40
CA PRO A 34 13.98 -19.63 -4.88
C PRO A 34 14.67 -19.16 -6.15
N SER A 35 16.00 -19.28 -6.15
CA SER A 35 16.87 -18.85 -7.23
C SER A 35 16.36 -19.33 -8.59
N THR A 36 16.34 -18.42 -9.55
CA THR A 36 16.16 -18.65 -10.99
C THR A 36 17.23 -19.59 -11.52
N ALA A 37 16.95 -20.89 -11.44
CA ALA A 37 17.63 -21.94 -12.17
C ALA A 37 16.63 -23.02 -12.59
N CYS A 38 15.63 -22.64 -13.40
CA CYS A 38 14.96 -23.57 -14.29
C CYS A 38 15.06 -23.02 -15.71
N GLN A 39 16.15 -23.37 -16.36
CA GLN A 39 16.29 -23.23 -17.80
C GLN A 39 15.23 -24.08 -18.50
N ALA A 40 14.42 -23.42 -19.31
CA ALA A 40 13.85 -23.88 -20.57
C ALA A 40 13.61 -25.40 -20.71
N ALA A 41 12.43 -25.84 -20.29
CA ALA A 41 11.72 -26.89 -20.99
C ALA A 41 10.34 -26.35 -21.35
N SER A 42 10.21 -25.77 -22.54
CA SER A 42 8.92 -25.58 -23.20
C SER A 42 8.34 -26.97 -23.48
N GLN A 43 7.63 -27.51 -22.50
CA GLN A 43 6.62 -28.53 -22.74
C GLN A 43 5.29 -27.81 -22.87
N THR A 44 4.76 -27.87 -24.08
CA THR A 44 3.36 -27.61 -24.39
C THR A 44 2.49 -28.45 -23.45
N HIS A 45 2.00 -27.86 -22.37
CA HIS A 45 0.89 -28.44 -21.63
C HIS A 45 -0.34 -28.34 -22.52
N GLU A 46 -0.66 -29.48 -23.12
CA GLU A 46 -1.98 -29.78 -23.66
C GLU A 46 -3.03 -29.31 -22.64
N THR A 47 -4.10 -28.71 -23.16
CA THR A 47 -5.34 -28.37 -22.47
C THR A 47 -5.98 -29.64 -21.91
N GLN A 48 -5.43 -30.17 -20.82
CA GLN A 48 -6.07 -31.20 -20.01
C GLN A 48 -7.35 -30.57 -19.43
N GLY A 49 -8.48 -31.24 -19.71
CA GLY A 49 -9.82 -30.68 -19.55
C GLY A 49 -10.05 -30.08 -18.17
N LEU A 50 -10.44 -28.81 -18.15
CA LEU A 50 -10.93 -28.14 -16.94
C LEU A 50 -12.09 -28.94 -16.37
N THR A 51 -11.86 -29.57 -15.22
CA THR A 51 -12.86 -30.40 -14.56
C THR A 51 -13.70 -29.56 -13.60
N ASP A 52 -14.98 -29.89 -13.51
CA ASP A 52 -15.91 -29.20 -12.62
C ASP A 52 -15.52 -29.43 -11.15
N TRP A 53 -15.32 -28.34 -10.42
CA TRP A 53 -15.01 -28.34 -8.99
C TRP A 53 -16.03 -29.04 -8.11
N ARG A 54 -17.28 -29.21 -8.57
CA ARG A 54 -18.30 -30.02 -7.87
C ARG A 54 -17.83 -31.45 -7.63
N GLN A 55 -16.87 -31.95 -8.41
CA GLN A 55 -16.25 -33.27 -8.24
C GLN A 55 -15.31 -33.35 -7.02
N ILE A 56 -14.76 -32.22 -6.57
CA ILE A 56 -13.91 -32.12 -5.37
C ILE A 56 -14.57 -31.35 -4.23
N ALA A 57 -15.84 -30.96 -4.37
CA ALA A 57 -16.56 -30.27 -3.30
C ALA A 57 -16.56 -31.06 -1.99
N ASP A 58 -16.43 -32.39 -2.04
CA ASP A 58 -16.26 -33.23 -0.86
C ASP A 58 -14.95 -33.01 -0.10
N LYS A 59 -13.90 -32.54 -0.78
CA LYS A 59 -12.58 -32.21 -0.24
C LYS A 59 -12.46 -30.73 0.16
N ILE A 60 -13.47 -29.91 -0.13
CA ILE A 60 -13.52 -28.49 0.27
C ILE A 60 -14.42 -28.36 1.49
N LYS A 61 -13.84 -28.02 2.64
CA LYS A 61 -14.61 -27.78 3.88
C LYS A 61 -15.42 -26.50 3.74
N LEU A 62 -14.72 -25.42 3.38
CA LEU A 62 -15.27 -24.08 3.38
C LEU A 62 -14.54 -23.17 2.39
N VAL A 63 -15.29 -22.32 1.70
CA VAL A 63 -14.77 -21.13 1.03
C VAL A 63 -15.39 -19.91 1.69
N ARG A 64 -14.56 -19.01 2.21
CA ARG A 64 -14.96 -17.73 2.80
C ARG A 64 -14.50 -16.60 1.88
N LEU A 65 -15.45 -15.80 1.41
CA LEU A 65 -15.20 -14.65 0.55
C LEU A 65 -15.41 -13.37 1.34
N PHE A 66 -14.42 -12.48 1.28
CA PHE A 66 -14.52 -11.11 1.75
C PHE A 66 -14.82 -10.23 0.54
N SER A 67 -15.96 -9.57 0.56
CA SER A 67 -16.45 -8.74 -0.53
C SER A 67 -16.64 -7.30 -0.07
N VAL A 68 -16.63 -6.35 -0.99
CA VAL A 68 -16.96 -4.95 -0.72
C VAL A 68 -18.23 -4.60 -1.46
N VAL A 69 -19.23 -4.15 -0.70
CA VAL A 69 -20.53 -3.72 -1.19
C VAL A 69 -20.89 -2.42 -0.52
N ASP A 70 -21.20 -1.41 -1.31
CA ASP A 70 -21.56 -0.07 -0.84
C ASP A 70 -20.51 0.52 0.11
N GLY A 71 -19.22 0.33 -0.22
CA GLY A 71 -18.10 0.80 0.60
C GLY A 71 -17.75 -0.07 1.80
N LYS A 72 -18.55 -1.10 2.10
CA LYS A 72 -18.43 -1.89 3.34
C LYS A 72 -18.03 -3.32 3.06
N THR A 73 -17.26 -3.89 3.98
CA THR A 73 -16.88 -5.31 3.89
C THR A 73 -18.07 -6.18 4.28
N GLN A 74 -18.35 -7.18 3.44
CA GLN A 74 -19.31 -8.24 3.70
C GLN A 74 -18.64 -9.60 3.55
N GLU A 75 -19.02 -10.54 4.40
CA GLU A 75 -18.53 -11.90 4.35
C GLU A 75 -19.58 -12.82 3.73
N SER A 76 -19.15 -13.75 2.88
CA SER A 76 -19.96 -14.84 2.36
C SER A 76 -19.26 -16.16 2.59
N VAL A 77 -19.96 -17.09 3.23
CA VAL A 77 -19.45 -18.39 3.62
C VAL A 77 -20.14 -19.48 2.79
N PHE A 78 -19.34 -20.27 2.09
CA PHE A 78 -19.81 -21.37 1.26
C PHE A 78 -19.29 -22.69 1.82
N THR A 79 -20.19 -23.43 2.47
CA THR A 79 -19.89 -24.79 2.97
C THR A 79 -19.88 -25.80 1.83
N LYS A 80 -19.25 -26.94 2.06
CA LYS A 80 -19.32 -28.15 1.24
C LYS A 80 -20.70 -28.40 0.58
N GLU A 81 -21.79 -28.33 1.33
CA GLU A 81 -23.14 -28.57 0.83
C GLU A 81 -23.60 -27.48 -0.14
N SER A 82 -23.36 -26.21 0.20
CA SER A 82 -23.65 -25.05 -0.65
C SER A 82 -22.88 -25.17 -1.96
N LEU A 83 -21.62 -25.56 -1.86
CA LEU A 83 -20.68 -25.68 -2.96
C LEU A 83 -21.14 -26.72 -4.00
N LYS A 84 -21.59 -27.91 -3.58
CA LYS A 84 -22.10 -28.97 -4.47
C LYS A 84 -23.26 -28.55 -5.37
N THR A 85 -24.07 -27.59 -4.93
CA THR A 85 -25.28 -27.16 -5.65
C THR A 85 -25.06 -25.97 -6.57
N LYS A 86 -23.92 -25.30 -6.48
CA LYS A 86 -23.63 -24.07 -7.22
C LYS A 86 -22.78 -24.37 -8.44
N GLU A 87 -23.20 -23.86 -9.59
CA GLU A 87 -22.36 -23.86 -10.80
C GLU A 87 -21.29 -22.77 -10.74
N LYS A 88 -21.59 -21.67 -10.05
CA LYS A 88 -20.72 -20.51 -9.88
C LYS A 88 -20.95 -19.84 -8.53
N LEU A 89 -19.89 -19.22 -8.00
CA LEU A 89 -19.97 -18.40 -6.80
C LEU A 89 -20.27 -16.96 -7.23
N ILE A 90 -21.47 -16.46 -6.93
CA ILE A 90 -21.89 -15.11 -7.30
C ILE A 90 -21.77 -14.23 -6.05
N VAL A 91 -21.04 -13.14 -6.18
CA VAL A 91 -20.81 -12.15 -5.12
C VAL A 91 -21.45 -10.83 -5.55
N LYS A 92 -22.05 -10.11 -4.60
CA LYS A 92 -22.47 -8.73 -4.82
C LYS A 92 -21.24 -7.83 -4.62
N GLY A 93 -21.04 -6.84 -5.49
CA GLY A 93 -19.81 -6.04 -5.47
C GLY A 93 -18.58 -6.86 -5.87
N HIS A 94 -17.40 -6.50 -5.35
CA HIS A 94 -16.13 -7.16 -5.70
C HIS A 94 -15.53 -7.94 -4.54
N VAL A 95 -14.75 -8.97 -4.84
CA VAL A 95 -14.06 -9.83 -3.87
C VAL A 95 -12.72 -9.21 -3.53
N ARG A 96 -12.57 -8.74 -2.29
CA ARG A 96 -11.32 -8.19 -1.73
C ARG A 96 -10.46 -9.22 -1.01
N GLY A 97 -10.90 -10.45 -0.93
CA GLY A 97 -10.16 -11.50 -0.26
C GLY A 97 -10.88 -12.84 -0.25
N MET A 98 -10.09 -13.90 -0.13
CA MET A 98 -10.61 -15.27 -0.08
C MET A 98 -9.78 -16.11 0.88
N ILE A 99 -10.48 -16.90 1.69
CA ILE A 99 -9.90 -17.95 2.54
C ILE A 99 -10.55 -19.28 2.16
N ILE A 100 -9.75 -20.33 2.04
CA ILE A 100 -10.21 -21.67 1.71
C ILE A 100 -9.67 -22.66 2.73
N PHE A 101 -10.57 -23.52 3.20
CA PHE A 101 -10.28 -24.66 4.04
C PHE A 101 -10.56 -25.95 3.27
N LEU A 102 -9.60 -26.86 3.27
CA LEU A 102 -9.68 -28.15 2.59
C LEU A 102 -9.56 -29.31 3.61
N GLU A 103 -9.96 -30.50 3.18
CA GLU A 103 -9.77 -31.75 3.92
C GLU A 103 -8.31 -32.25 3.85
N GLU A 104 -7.60 -31.88 2.80
CA GLU A 104 -6.22 -32.28 2.53
C GLU A 104 -5.46 -31.15 1.82
N ASP A 105 -4.13 -31.21 1.85
CA ASP A 105 -3.29 -30.23 1.17
C ASP A 105 -3.45 -30.32 -0.36
N MET A 106 -3.60 -29.16 -1.00
CA MET A 106 -3.74 -29.00 -2.45
C MET A 106 -3.00 -27.75 -2.91
N VAL A 107 -2.68 -27.67 -4.21
CA VAL A 107 -2.27 -26.40 -4.80
C VAL A 107 -3.53 -25.63 -5.16
N VAL A 108 -3.69 -24.44 -4.58
CA VAL A 108 -4.85 -23.57 -4.83
C VAL A 108 -4.38 -22.27 -5.46
N SER A 109 -5.07 -21.83 -6.51
CA SER A 109 -4.74 -20.57 -7.18
C SER A 109 -5.98 -19.80 -7.62
N VAL A 110 -5.84 -18.49 -7.78
CA VAL A 110 -6.85 -17.59 -8.31
C VAL A 110 -6.30 -16.91 -9.56
N ASP A 111 -6.95 -17.11 -10.72
CA ASP A 111 -6.46 -16.60 -12.01
C ASP A 111 -4.98 -16.98 -12.29
N GLY A 112 -4.54 -18.16 -11.82
CA GLY A 112 -3.17 -18.65 -11.96
C GLY A 112 -2.19 -18.17 -10.88
N HIS A 113 -2.62 -17.30 -9.95
CA HIS A 113 -1.80 -16.85 -8.82
C HIS A 113 -2.00 -17.79 -7.63
N GLY A 114 -0.93 -18.42 -7.16
CA GLY A 114 -0.97 -19.31 -6.00
C GLY A 114 -1.43 -18.60 -4.73
N MET A 115 -2.32 -19.25 -3.99
CA MET A 115 -2.77 -18.78 -2.67
C MET A 115 -1.70 -19.09 -1.60
N SER A 116 -1.57 -18.23 -0.60
CA SER A 116 -0.59 -18.40 0.49
C SER A 116 -1.17 -19.28 1.59
N LYS A 117 -0.39 -20.21 2.13
CA LYS A 117 -0.77 -20.96 3.33
C LYS A 117 -0.93 -20.02 4.52
N ILE A 118 -1.91 -20.29 5.38
CA ILE A 118 -2.16 -19.49 6.59
C ILE A 118 -1.18 -19.91 7.69
N ARG A 119 -0.47 -18.94 8.27
CA ARG A 119 0.49 -19.19 9.36
C ARG A 119 -0.17 -18.96 10.71
N ARG A 120 0.08 -19.84 11.68
CA ARG A 120 -0.25 -19.62 13.09
C ARG A 120 0.93 -18.97 13.80
N ASN A 121 0.65 -17.91 14.54
CA ASN A 121 1.63 -17.18 15.34
C ASN A 121 1.68 -17.76 16.76
N ALA A 122 2.81 -17.55 17.46
CA ALA A 122 3.00 -18.01 18.83
C ALA A 122 2.01 -17.41 19.85
N ASP A 123 1.43 -16.24 19.53
CA ASP A 123 0.41 -15.57 20.36
C ASP A 123 -1.02 -16.11 20.14
N GLY A 124 -1.19 -17.13 19.29
CA GLY A 124 -2.47 -17.73 18.96
C GLY A 124 -3.27 -17.01 17.87
N THR A 125 -2.73 -15.93 17.29
CA THR A 125 -3.29 -15.31 16.08
C THR A 125 -2.85 -16.06 14.82
N VAL A 126 -3.47 -15.73 13.69
CA VAL A 126 -3.08 -16.23 12.37
C VAL A 126 -2.68 -15.09 11.47
N THR A 127 -1.57 -15.25 10.75
CA THR A 127 -1.09 -14.29 9.76
C THR A 127 -1.70 -14.62 8.40
N LEU A 128 -2.39 -13.64 7.82
CA LEU A 128 -2.88 -13.66 6.46
C LEU A 128 -2.12 -12.64 5.62
N ARG A 129 -1.46 -13.11 4.56
CA ARG A 129 -0.64 -12.24 3.70
C ARG A 129 -1.49 -11.09 3.15
N TYR A 130 -1.00 -9.86 3.31
CA TYR A 130 -1.65 -8.58 2.95
C TYR A 130 -2.95 -8.22 3.69
N PHE A 131 -3.44 -9.07 4.59
CA PHE A 131 -4.57 -8.74 5.47
C PHE A 131 -4.10 -8.43 6.90
N GLY A 132 -3.02 -9.06 7.36
CA GLY A 132 -2.46 -8.91 8.70
C GLY A 132 -2.83 -10.06 9.63
N ASN A 133 -2.75 -9.82 10.94
CA ASN A 133 -3.04 -10.81 11.97
C ASN A 133 -4.53 -10.81 12.32
N MET A 134 -5.14 -11.99 12.39
CA MET A 134 -6.50 -12.19 12.89
C MET A 134 -6.53 -13.18 14.04
N LYS A 135 -7.55 -13.10 14.89
CA LYS A 135 -7.74 -14.15 15.90
C LYS A 135 -8.13 -15.45 15.20
N THR A 136 -7.65 -16.57 15.72
CA THR A 136 -7.99 -17.88 15.16
C THR A 136 -9.51 -18.09 15.12
N GLU A 137 -10.26 -17.66 16.14
CA GLU A 137 -11.72 -17.80 16.17
C GLU A 137 -12.45 -16.95 15.11
N GLU A 138 -11.83 -15.87 14.65
CA GLU A 138 -12.39 -15.01 13.59
C GLU A 138 -12.20 -15.65 12.21
N VAL A 139 -11.19 -16.51 12.06
CA VAL A 139 -10.88 -17.23 10.81
C VAL A 139 -11.59 -18.58 10.77
N VAL A 140 -11.72 -19.22 11.92
CA VAL A 140 -12.22 -20.57 12.11
C VAL A 140 -13.55 -20.49 12.85
N ASP A 141 -14.67 -20.55 12.12
CA ASP A 141 -16.01 -20.54 12.72
C ASP A 141 -16.16 -21.69 13.75
N ALA A 142 -16.95 -21.48 14.81
CA ALA A 142 -17.12 -22.38 15.97
C ALA A 142 -17.59 -23.83 15.68
N GLY A 143 -17.74 -24.20 14.39
CA GLY A 143 -17.99 -25.57 13.93
C GLY A 143 -16.74 -26.34 13.49
N PHE A 144 -15.58 -25.68 13.37
CA PHE A 144 -14.30 -26.36 13.37
C PHE A 144 -14.00 -26.75 14.82
N SER A 145 -14.20 -28.02 15.15
CA SER A 145 -13.70 -28.53 16.42
C SER A 145 -12.22 -28.20 16.53
N GLU A 146 -11.81 -27.66 17.69
CA GLU A 146 -10.40 -27.54 18.08
C GLU A 146 -9.63 -28.87 17.91
N ASP A 147 -10.33 -29.99 17.75
CA ASP A 147 -9.76 -31.31 17.50
C ASP A 147 -8.84 -31.32 16.26
N HIS A 148 -9.16 -30.61 15.16
CA HIS A 148 -8.24 -30.55 14.01
C HIS A 148 -7.04 -29.62 14.21
N ALA A 149 -7.10 -28.70 15.16
CA ALA A 149 -5.96 -27.86 15.55
C ALA A 149 -5.11 -28.50 16.66
N ARG A 150 -5.57 -29.63 17.23
CA ARG A 150 -4.92 -30.38 18.32
C ARG A 150 -4.53 -31.82 17.96
N GLU A 151 -5.02 -32.37 16.85
CA GLU A 151 -4.73 -33.75 16.43
C GLU A 151 -3.28 -33.98 15.96
N SER A 152 -2.45 -32.93 15.92
CA SER A 152 -1.01 -33.00 15.65
C SER A 152 -0.19 -32.63 16.90
N GLY A 153 -0.21 -33.46 17.95
CA GLY A 153 0.83 -33.44 18.98
C GLY A 153 0.40 -32.98 20.37
N SER A 154 0.07 -33.96 21.22
CA SER A 154 0.11 -33.79 22.67
C SER A 154 1.56 -33.65 23.16
N SER A 155 2.05 -32.43 23.31
CA SER A 155 3.20 -32.17 24.18
C SER A 155 3.10 -30.76 24.76
N SER A 156 3.14 -30.71 26.09
CA SER A 156 3.15 -29.51 26.91
C SER A 156 4.49 -28.77 26.84
N GLU A 157 4.92 -28.40 25.64
CA GLU A 157 6.04 -27.50 25.39
C GLU A 157 5.55 -26.29 24.59
N PRO A 158 6.05 -25.07 24.86
CA PRO A 158 5.73 -23.91 24.04
C PRO A 158 6.19 -24.19 22.60
N PRO A 159 5.34 -23.99 21.57
CA PRO A 159 5.70 -24.32 20.20
C PRO A 159 6.89 -23.45 19.78
N ALA A 160 8.02 -24.11 19.54
CA ALA A 160 9.12 -23.57 18.79
C ALA A 160 8.88 -23.88 17.31
N GLU A 161 9.11 -22.88 16.45
CA GLU A 161 8.94 -22.87 14.98
C GLU A 161 7.52 -22.58 14.45
N GLU A 162 7.50 -21.82 13.35
CA GLU A 162 6.30 -21.30 12.69
C GLU A 162 5.44 -22.43 12.13
N GLU A 163 4.25 -22.64 12.71
CA GLU A 163 3.35 -23.72 12.28
C GLU A 163 2.33 -23.18 11.26
N PHE A 164 2.33 -23.74 10.05
CA PHE A 164 1.29 -23.47 9.06
C PHE A 164 0.03 -24.27 9.39
N LEU A 165 -1.14 -23.64 9.25
CA LEU A 165 -2.40 -24.36 9.36
C LEU A 165 -2.52 -25.37 8.20
N PRO A 166 -2.78 -26.65 8.50
CA PRO A 166 -2.88 -27.68 7.47
C PRO A 166 -4.06 -27.39 6.54
N ALA A 167 -3.87 -27.53 5.23
CA ALA A 167 -4.93 -27.43 4.24
C ALA A 167 -5.71 -26.09 4.24
N CYS A 168 -5.08 -25.00 4.69
CA CYS A 168 -5.68 -23.67 4.81
C CYS A 168 -4.93 -22.62 3.97
N TYR A 169 -5.64 -21.94 3.09
CA TYR A 169 -5.06 -21.01 2.11
C TYR A 169 -5.78 -19.66 2.12
N SER A 170 -5.06 -18.59 1.81
CA SER A 170 -5.59 -17.24 1.73
C SER A 170 -5.01 -16.45 0.56
N ILE A 171 -5.79 -15.50 0.05
CA ILE A 171 -5.36 -14.50 -0.92
C ILE A 171 -6.08 -13.18 -0.65
N PHE A 172 -5.30 -12.11 -0.57
CA PHE A 172 -5.75 -10.74 -0.44
C PHE A 172 -4.86 -9.86 -1.34
N PRO A 173 -5.42 -8.79 -1.94
CA PRO A 173 -4.64 -7.86 -2.73
C PRO A 173 -3.71 -7.05 -1.82
N THR A 174 -2.60 -6.55 -2.39
CA THR A 174 -1.67 -5.66 -1.69
C THR A 174 -2.33 -4.36 -1.27
N VAL A 175 -3.17 -3.79 -2.14
CA VAL A 175 -3.97 -2.59 -1.85
C VAL A 175 -5.25 -3.01 -1.13
N THR A 176 -5.41 -2.54 0.10
CA THR A 176 -6.59 -2.86 0.91
C THR A 176 -7.87 -2.41 0.20
N GLY A 177 -8.87 -3.29 0.14
CA GLY A 177 -10.17 -2.99 -0.48
C GLY A 177 -10.19 -3.08 -2.01
N ASP A 178 -9.05 -3.32 -2.68
CA ASP A 178 -9.02 -3.68 -4.09
C ASP A 178 -9.61 -5.09 -4.32
N ALA A 179 -9.80 -5.49 -5.58
CA ALA A 179 -10.27 -6.81 -5.96
C ALA A 179 -9.10 -7.79 -6.16
N ILE A 180 -9.29 -9.06 -5.75
CA ILE A 180 -8.31 -10.14 -5.99
C ILE A 180 -8.16 -10.49 -7.49
N SER A 181 -9.09 -10.04 -8.33
CA SER A 181 -9.02 -10.12 -9.79
C SER A 181 -9.67 -8.88 -10.40
N GLN A 182 -9.12 -8.38 -11.50
CA GLN A 182 -9.72 -7.27 -12.26
C GLN A 182 -10.88 -7.72 -13.16
N LYS A 183 -11.10 -9.03 -13.32
CA LYS A 183 -12.14 -9.58 -14.20
C LYS A 183 -13.49 -9.64 -13.48
N SER A 184 -14.57 -9.50 -14.25
CA SER A 184 -15.94 -9.70 -13.74
C SER A 184 -16.24 -11.17 -13.44
N GLU A 185 -15.47 -12.09 -14.03
CA GLU A 185 -15.48 -13.51 -13.71
C GLU A 185 -14.04 -14.02 -13.70
N PHE A 186 -13.66 -14.73 -12.63
CA PHE A 186 -12.34 -15.32 -12.46
C PHE A 186 -12.44 -16.76 -11.96
N LEU A 187 -11.37 -17.52 -12.15
CA LEU A 187 -11.33 -18.94 -11.78
C LEU A 187 -10.52 -19.15 -10.51
N VAL A 188 -11.10 -19.91 -9.58
CA VAL A 188 -10.36 -20.55 -8.48
C VAL A 188 -10.03 -21.97 -8.94
N ALA A 189 -8.74 -22.29 -9.02
CA ALA A 189 -8.26 -23.60 -9.43
C ALA A 189 -7.71 -24.38 -8.23
N PHE A 190 -8.07 -25.66 -8.18
CA PHE A 190 -7.62 -26.64 -7.19
C PHE A 190 -6.90 -27.76 -7.93
N GLU A 191 -5.66 -28.04 -7.55
CA GLU A 191 -4.89 -29.16 -8.08
C GLU A 191 -4.77 -30.28 -7.05
N SER A 192 -5.24 -31.46 -7.41
CA SER A 192 -5.20 -32.66 -6.59
C SER A 192 -4.96 -33.87 -7.49
N GLU A 193 -3.98 -34.71 -7.14
CA GLU A 193 -3.66 -35.95 -7.86
C GLU A 193 -3.41 -35.76 -9.38
N GLY A 194 -2.78 -34.63 -9.76
CA GLY A 194 -2.48 -34.29 -11.15
C GLY A 194 -3.69 -33.88 -12.00
N LYS A 195 -4.83 -33.58 -11.36
CA LYS A 195 -6.02 -33.02 -12.01
C LYS A 195 -6.30 -31.61 -11.50
N THR A 196 -6.73 -30.75 -12.41
CA THR A 196 -7.15 -29.39 -12.09
C THR A 196 -8.67 -29.27 -12.12
N TYR A 197 -9.22 -28.73 -11.04
CA TYR A 197 -10.64 -28.46 -10.87
C TYR A 197 -10.86 -26.96 -10.73
N THR A 198 -11.88 -26.41 -11.38
CA THR A 198 -12.09 -24.96 -11.37
C THR A 198 -13.48 -24.55 -10.94
N ALA A 199 -13.55 -23.55 -10.06
CA ALA A 199 -14.77 -22.90 -9.61
C ALA A 199 -14.80 -21.45 -10.14
N PRO A 200 -15.76 -21.09 -11.00
CA PRO A 200 -15.92 -19.71 -11.45
C PRO A 200 -16.53 -18.85 -10.35
N VAL A 201 -15.97 -17.66 -10.16
CA VAL A 201 -16.44 -16.63 -9.24
C VAL A 201 -16.83 -15.39 -10.05
N GLN A 202 -18.08 -14.97 -9.93
CA GLN A 202 -18.62 -13.79 -10.58
C GLN A 202 -18.69 -12.62 -9.58
N GLN A 203 -18.16 -11.48 -9.99
CA GLN A 203 -18.09 -10.24 -9.20
C GLN A 203 -18.28 -9.00 -10.07
N GLU A 204 -18.38 -7.83 -9.45
CA GLU A 204 -18.21 -6.55 -10.15
C GLU A 204 -16.73 -6.32 -10.45
N SER A 205 -16.45 -5.80 -11.65
CA SER A 205 -15.10 -5.44 -12.09
C SER A 205 -14.92 -3.93 -12.11
N TYR A 206 -13.68 -3.51 -12.35
CA TYR A 206 -13.37 -2.13 -12.69
C TYR A 206 -14.24 -1.63 -13.85
N ARG A 207 -14.81 -0.43 -13.67
CA ARG A 207 -15.53 0.31 -14.70
C ARG A 207 -14.66 1.50 -15.11
N ALA A 208 -14.42 1.66 -16.41
CA ALA A 208 -13.73 2.84 -16.91
C ALA A 208 -14.63 4.06 -16.74
N LEU A 209 -14.10 5.12 -16.12
CA LEU A 209 -14.80 6.39 -15.95
C LEU A 209 -14.50 7.30 -17.13
N ARG A 210 -13.22 7.67 -17.28
CA ARG A 210 -12.78 8.68 -18.21
C ARG A 210 -11.29 8.55 -18.48
N THR A 211 -10.86 8.92 -19.69
CA THR A 211 -9.44 9.18 -19.97
C THR A 211 -9.25 10.68 -20.12
N ILE A 212 -8.39 11.26 -19.29
CA ILE A 212 -8.02 12.69 -19.34
C ILE A 212 -6.71 12.79 -20.11
N ARG A 213 -6.68 13.69 -21.11
CA ARG A 213 -5.49 13.94 -21.90
C ARG A 213 -4.77 15.20 -21.41
N PHE A 214 -3.45 15.13 -21.33
CA PHE A 214 -2.55 16.25 -21.08
C PHE A 214 -2.19 16.92 -22.41
N ASP A 215 -1.89 18.21 -22.38
CA ASP A 215 -1.47 18.95 -23.58
C ASP A 215 0.06 19.16 -23.50
N THR A 216 0.80 18.06 -23.60
CA THR A 216 2.26 18.07 -23.32
C THR A 216 3.11 17.62 -24.50
N GLY A 217 2.51 17.08 -25.57
CA GLY A 217 3.23 16.69 -26.78
C GLY A 217 4.16 15.48 -26.58
N ARG A 218 3.94 14.71 -25.51
CA ARG A 218 4.72 13.52 -25.15
C ARG A 218 4.14 12.28 -25.85
N ARG A 219 4.78 11.12 -25.63
CA ARG A 219 4.38 9.86 -26.30
C ARG A 219 3.09 9.30 -25.70
N ARG A 220 2.86 9.51 -24.41
CA ARG A 220 1.61 9.24 -23.72
C ARG A 220 1.18 10.49 -22.97
N ASP A 221 0.06 11.04 -23.40
CA ASP A 221 -0.45 12.29 -22.85
C ASP A 221 -1.77 12.01 -22.14
N SER A 222 -1.91 10.91 -21.39
CA SER A 222 -3.20 10.61 -20.76
C SER A 222 -3.17 9.62 -19.62
N VAL A 223 -4.06 9.85 -18.65
CA VAL A 223 -4.36 8.94 -17.54
C VAL A 223 -5.80 8.43 -17.66
N THR A 224 -6.00 7.14 -17.43
CA THR A 224 -7.33 6.51 -17.41
C THR A 224 -7.84 6.35 -15.99
N PHE A 225 -8.97 6.96 -15.69
CA PHE A 225 -9.68 6.79 -14.43
C PHE A 225 -10.59 5.57 -14.49
N ARG A 226 -10.53 4.74 -13.46
CA ARG A 226 -11.39 3.58 -13.26
C ARG A 226 -12.03 3.64 -11.89
N TYR A 227 -13.18 2.99 -11.74
CA TYR A 227 -13.89 2.86 -10.48
C TYR A 227 -14.14 1.40 -10.15
N LEU A 228 -13.94 1.04 -8.89
CA LEU A 228 -14.23 -0.28 -8.35
C LEU A 228 -15.20 -0.12 -7.18
N GLY A 229 -16.44 -0.58 -7.37
CA GLY A 229 -17.49 -0.47 -6.36
C GLY A 229 -18.89 -0.53 -6.94
N THR A 230 -19.89 -0.42 -6.06
CA THR A 230 -21.32 -0.56 -6.39
C THR A 230 -22.07 0.77 -6.46
N ARG A 231 -21.44 1.89 -6.07
CA ARG A 231 -22.11 3.19 -5.86
C ARG A 231 -21.83 4.24 -6.92
N LEU A 232 -21.26 3.88 -8.07
CA LEU A 232 -20.84 4.86 -9.10
C LEU A 232 -21.95 5.85 -9.48
N GLU A 233 -23.13 5.36 -9.83
CA GLU A 233 -24.26 6.21 -10.27
C GLU A 233 -24.67 7.22 -9.20
N SER A 234 -24.68 6.78 -7.93
CA SER A 234 -24.95 7.64 -6.78
C SER A 234 -23.86 8.70 -6.61
N LEU A 235 -22.58 8.33 -6.82
CA LEU A 235 -21.45 9.24 -6.70
C LEU A 235 -21.47 10.33 -7.78
N GLU A 236 -21.75 9.95 -9.02
CA GLU A 236 -21.86 10.87 -10.15
C GLU A 236 -23.03 11.85 -9.99
N CYS A 237 -24.19 11.36 -9.50
CA CYS A 237 -25.36 12.21 -9.31
C CYS A 237 -25.24 13.16 -8.12
N GLN A 238 -24.55 12.74 -7.04
CA GLN A 238 -24.45 13.53 -5.80
C GLN A 238 -23.28 14.52 -5.82
N SER A 239 -22.23 14.23 -6.59
CA SER A 239 -21.06 15.09 -6.68
C SER A 239 -21.15 16.00 -7.90
N ALA A 240 -21.70 17.20 -7.72
CA ALA A 240 -21.68 18.26 -8.73
C ALA A 240 -20.26 18.64 -9.20
N GLU A 241 -19.24 18.14 -8.50
CA GLU A 241 -17.82 18.40 -8.73
C GLU A 241 -17.04 17.13 -9.08
N PHE A 242 -17.70 16.01 -9.39
CA PHE A 242 -17.05 14.73 -9.71
C PHE A 242 -15.94 14.89 -10.75
N GLU A 243 -16.27 15.51 -11.89
CA GLU A 243 -15.31 15.79 -12.96
C GLU A 243 -14.17 16.72 -12.52
N LYS A 244 -14.46 17.72 -11.69
CA LYS A 244 -13.42 18.64 -11.18
C LYS A 244 -12.43 17.90 -10.28
N ARG A 245 -12.90 16.91 -9.51
CA ARG A 245 -12.04 16.06 -8.66
C ARG A 245 -11.14 15.17 -9.51
N LEU A 246 -11.67 14.54 -10.56
CA LEU A 246 -10.85 13.76 -11.50
C LEU A 246 -9.78 14.65 -12.16
N ASN A 247 -10.15 15.85 -12.61
CA ASN A 247 -9.20 16.80 -13.18
C ASN A 247 -8.13 17.24 -12.18
N ALA A 248 -8.49 17.53 -10.92
CA ALA A 248 -7.52 17.91 -9.89
C ALA A 248 -6.47 16.81 -9.64
N ILE A 249 -6.90 15.55 -9.62
CA ILE A 249 -6.00 14.40 -9.51
C ILE A 249 -5.11 14.30 -10.77
N ALA A 250 -5.70 14.41 -11.95
CA ALA A 250 -4.97 14.35 -13.22
C ALA A 250 -3.90 15.46 -13.32
N GLU A 251 -4.22 16.68 -12.88
CA GLU A 251 -3.25 17.79 -12.81
C GLU A 251 -2.09 17.51 -11.85
N GLY A 252 -2.33 16.77 -10.76
CA GLY A 252 -1.28 16.38 -9.82
C GLY A 252 -0.30 15.42 -10.47
N VAL A 253 -0.82 14.38 -11.13
CA VAL A 253 -0.02 13.45 -11.93
C VAL A 253 0.76 14.18 -13.03
N ASP A 254 0.08 15.01 -13.83
CA ASP A 254 0.71 15.74 -14.94
C ASP A 254 1.83 16.66 -14.46
N SER A 255 1.69 17.28 -13.29
CA SER A 255 2.73 18.17 -12.75
C SER A 255 4.05 17.45 -12.48
N VAL A 256 3.99 16.18 -12.07
CA VAL A 256 5.17 15.33 -11.81
C VAL A 256 5.71 14.81 -13.12
N GLU A 257 4.84 14.21 -13.94
CA GLU A 257 5.23 13.63 -15.23
C GLU A 257 5.87 14.70 -16.13
N SER A 258 5.28 15.90 -16.22
CA SER A 258 5.80 17.01 -17.01
C SER A 258 7.14 17.52 -16.51
N LEU A 259 7.35 17.54 -15.20
CA LEU A 259 8.60 18.02 -14.59
C LEU A 259 9.78 17.09 -14.91
N PHE A 260 9.54 15.78 -14.90
CA PHE A 260 10.57 14.77 -15.14
C PHE A 260 10.61 14.26 -16.59
N ASP A 261 9.70 14.74 -17.45
CA ASP A 261 9.51 14.33 -18.84
C ASP A 261 9.41 12.81 -18.99
N VAL A 262 8.46 12.22 -18.27
CA VAL A 262 8.32 10.77 -18.14
C VAL A 262 6.87 10.34 -17.95
N ASP A 263 6.50 9.22 -18.57
CA ASP A 263 5.21 8.56 -18.36
C ASP A 263 5.34 7.60 -17.15
N LEU A 264 4.52 7.84 -16.12
CA LEU A 264 4.55 7.15 -14.84
C LEU A 264 3.24 6.43 -14.56
N VAL A 265 2.11 7.15 -14.67
CA VAL A 265 0.80 6.66 -14.25
C VAL A 265 -0.02 6.26 -15.47
N GLU A 266 -0.48 5.02 -15.48
CA GLU A 266 -1.40 4.52 -16.51
C GLU A 266 -2.85 4.67 -16.07
N ASN A 267 -3.15 4.24 -14.84
CA ASN A 267 -4.50 4.28 -14.30
C ASN A 267 -4.57 4.96 -12.94
N VAL A 268 -5.68 5.66 -12.71
CA VAL A 268 -6.09 6.08 -11.37
C VAL A 268 -7.36 5.33 -11.01
N ASN A 269 -7.29 4.54 -9.96
CA ASN A 269 -8.33 3.64 -9.48
C ASN A 269 -9.04 4.28 -8.29
N ILE A 270 -10.31 4.63 -8.44
CA ILE A 270 -11.15 5.06 -7.33
C ILE A 270 -11.77 3.80 -6.69
N ILE A 271 -11.31 3.44 -5.49
CA ILE A 271 -11.80 2.28 -4.74
C ILE A 271 -12.95 2.72 -3.81
N ASP A 272 -14.13 2.13 -4.00
CA ASP A 272 -15.26 2.29 -3.10
C ASP A 272 -15.09 1.46 -1.83
N PHE A 273 -14.25 1.97 -0.92
CA PHE A 273 -13.96 1.35 0.36
C PHE A 273 -13.91 2.42 1.46
N GLU A 274 -14.80 2.31 2.43
CA GLU A 274 -15.00 3.30 3.50
C GLU A 274 -13.95 3.19 4.62
N ASN A 275 -13.86 4.24 5.43
CA ASN A 275 -12.97 4.38 6.59
C ASN A 275 -11.47 4.49 6.27
N VAL A 276 -11.12 4.61 4.99
CA VAL A 276 -9.76 4.94 4.55
C VAL A 276 -9.80 6.26 3.80
N ARG A 277 -9.04 7.24 4.30
CA ARG A 277 -8.95 8.58 3.75
C ARG A 277 -7.52 8.83 3.26
N ASN A 278 -7.11 8.09 2.24
CA ASN A 278 -5.77 8.19 1.66
C ASN A 278 -5.79 7.89 0.14
N ALA A 279 -4.60 7.93 -0.47
CA ALA A 279 -4.28 7.22 -1.70
C ALA A 279 -3.03 6.35 -1.49
N VAL A 280 -2.71 5.49 -2.45
CA VAL A 280 -1.52 4.63 -2.41
C VAL A 280 -1.03 4.38 -3.84
N ALA A 281 0.28 4.32 -4.03
CA ALA A 281 0.95 3.67 -5.15
C ALA A 281 1.75 2.45 -4.66
N CYS A 282 1.90 1.44 -5.51
CA CYS A 282 2.67 0.23 -5.18
C CYS A 282 3.94 0.14 -6.02
N GLU A 283 4.95 -0.53 -5.46
CA GLU A 283 6.21 -0.85 -6.15
C GLU A 283 5.94 -1.63 -7.45
N ASP A 284 6.71 -1.33 -8.49
CA ASP A 284 6.61 -1.91 -9.84
C ASP A 284 5.24 -1.75 -10.54
N GLU A 285 4.28 -1.05 -9.93
CA GLU A 285 2.97 -0.74 -10.49
C GLU A 285 2.94 0.67 -11.08
N LYS A 286 2.07 0.88 -12.06
CA LYS A 286 1.84 2.19 -12.69
C LYS A 286 0.46 2.75 -12.40
N ASP A 287 -0.15 2.26 -11.33
CA ASP A 287 -1.49 2.61 -10.92
C ASP A 287 -1.44 3.39 -9.61
N ILE A 288 -2.37 4.32 -9.44
CA ILE A 288 -2.62 4.99 -8.16
C ILE A 288 -4.02 4.63 -7.70
N TRP A 289 -4.16 4.23 -6.44
CA TRP A 289 -5.45 3.90 -5.84
C TRP A 289 -5.88 5.00 -4.88
N PHE A 290 -6.96 5.70 -5.21
CA PHE A 290 -7.63 6.67 -4.35
C PHE A 290 -8.81 6.02 -3.64
N TYR A 291 -8.84 6.10 -2.31
CA TYR A 291 -10.01 5.66 -1.56
C TYR A 291 -11.15 6.68 -1.68
N ILE A 292 -12.38 6.17 -1.70
CA ILE A 292 -13.57 6.99 -1.96
C ILE A 292 -13.73 8.15 -0.99
N GLU A 293 -13.35 7.99 0.28
CA GLU A 293 -13.45 9.09 1.24
C GLU A 293 -12.48 10.22 0.94
N ALA A 294 -11.24 9.91 0.53
CA ALA A 294 -10.28 10.93 0.11
C ALA A 294 -10.83 11.66 -1.12
N PHE A 295 -11.25 10.88 -2.13
CA PHE A 295 -11.83 11.42 -3.36
C PHE A 295 -13.01 12.35 -3.10
N GLN A 296 -13.93 12.01 -2.18
CA GLN A 296 -15.13 12.80 -1.91
C GLN A 296 -14.92 13.99 -0.96
N LYS A 297 -14.10 13.80 0.08
CA LYS A 297 -14.05 14.75 1.22
C LYS A 297 -12.88 15.71 1.14
N GLU A 298 -11.82 15.38 0.40
CA GLU A 298 -10.67 16.28 0.30
C GLU A 298 -10.94 17.47 -0.62
N PRO A 299 -10.36 18.65 -0.31
CA PRO A 299 -10.34 19.78 -1.23
C PRO A 299 -9.57 19.46 -2.52
N PHE A 300 -9.87 20.16 -3.62
CA PHE A 300 -9.17 19.94 -4.89
C PHE A 300 -7.65 20.11 -4.80
N ALA A 301 -7.19 21.11 -4.03
CA ALA A 301 -5.76 21.34 -3.84
C ALA A 301 -5.09 20.15 -3.13
N GLU A 302 -5.75 19.54 -2.15
CA GLU A 302 -5.24 18.36 -1.45
C GLU A 302 -5.25 17.14 -2.39
N LEU A 303 -6.32 16.92 -3.17
CA LEU A 303 -6.36 15.84 -4.15
C LEU A 303 -5.22 15.93 -5.17
N LYS A 304 -4.91 17.15 -5.64
CA LYS A 304 -3.78 17.40 -6.53
C LYS A 304 -2.44 17.06 -5.86
N THR A 305 -2.24 17.48 -4.62
CA THR A 305 -1.03 17.18 -3.83
C THR A 305 -0.86 15.69 -3.57
N ILE A 306 -1.94 15.00 -3.17
CA ILE A 306 -1.92 13.54 -2.96
C ILE A 306 -1.55 12.84 -4.27
N ALA A 307 -2.17 13.22 -5.39
CA ALA A 307 -1.87 12.61 -6.69
C ALA A 307 -0.42 12.84 -7.13
N ALA A 308 0.12 14.03 -6.88
CA ALA A 308 1.53 14.33 -7.14
C ALA A 308 2.44 13.47 -6.25
N HIS A 309 2.13 13.36 -4.95
CA HIS A 309 2.89 12.54 -4.02
C HIS A 309 2.92 11.06 -4.45
N GLU A 310 1.78 10.46 -4.76
CA GLU A 310 1.72 9.07 -5.25
C GLU A 310 2.41 8.88 -6.61
N ALA A 311 2.36 9.86 -7.51
CA ALA A 311 3.11 9.80 -8.76
C ALA A 311 4.63 9.87 -8.53
N ILE A 312 5.07 10.59 -7.51
CA ILE A 312 6.49 10.64 -7.11
C ILE A 312 6.93 9.29 -6.51
N HIS A 313 6.08 8.55 -5.79
CA HIS A 313 6.40 7.17 -5.37
C HIS A 313 6.77 6.29 -6.57
N ILE A 314 5.95 6.27 -7.62
CA ILE A 314 6.21 5.52 -8.84
C ILE A 314 7.53 6.01 -9.50
N TYR A 315 7.76 7.32 -9.52
CA TYR A 315 9.00 7.88 -10.05
C TYR A 315 10.25 7.45 -9.26
N VAL A 316 10.19 7.49 -7.93
CA VAL A 316 11.28 7.10 -7.02
C VAL A 316 11.62 5.62 -7.19
N ASP A 317 10.60 4.76 -7.30
CA ASP A 317 10.80 3.34 -7.54
C ASP A 317 11.42 3.07 -8.92
N LYS A 318 10.87 3.68 -9.98
CA LYS A 318 11.42 3.61 -11.35
C LYS A 318 12.88 4.09 -11.42
N SER A 319 13.22 5.14 -10.66
CA SER A 319 14.57 5.69 -10.57
C SER A 319 15.50 4.91 -9.63
N ARG A 320 14.94 3.94 -8.89
CA ARG A 320 15.62 3.09 -7.91
C ARG A 320 16.33 3.86 -6.79
N PHE A 321 15.90 5.08 -6.46
CA PHE A 321 16.59 5.90 -5.45
C PHE A 321 16.58 5.24 -4.07
N ALA A 322 15.47 4.67 -3.62
CA ALA A 322 15.41 3.97 -2.33
C ALA A 322 16.25 2.66 -2.29
N LYS A 323 16.65 2.17 -3.47
CA LYS A 323 17.49 0.96 -3.64
C LYS A 323 18.98 1.30 -3.77
N ASP A 324 19.33 2.56 -3.93
CA ASP A 324 20.72 3.03 -4.05
C ASP A 324 21.43 3.03 -2.69
N THR A 325 22.65 2.51 -2.63
CA THR A 325 23.37 2.34 -1.36
C THR A 325 23.77 3.65 -0.72
N ASP A 326 24.14 4.66 -1.52
CA ASP A 326 24.60 5.95 -1.02
C ASP A 326 23.40 6.74 -0.49
N VAL A 327 22.22 6.59 -1.11
CA VAL A 327 20.95 7.14 -0.60
C VAL A 327 20.58 6.51 0.74
N ARG A 328 20.73 5.18 0.89
CA ARG A 328 20.44 4.47 2.14
C ARG A 328 21.38 4.90 3.27
N ASP A 329 22.66 5.03 2.96
CA ASP A 329 23.69 5.47 3.90
C ASP A 329 23.43 6.91 4.36
N LEU A 330 23.11 7.81 3.43
CA LEU A 330 22.70 9.18 3.74
C LEU A 330 21.44 9.22 4.62
N PHE A 331 20.43 8.41 4.33
CA PHE A 331 19.23 8.35 5.18
C PHE A 331 19.59 7.92 6.61
N ALA A 332 20.51 6.97 6.78
CA ALA A 332 20.99 6.57 8.09
C ALA A 332 21.77 7.70 8.81
N ASP A 333 22.56 8.48 8.07
CA ASP A 333 23.25 9.68 8.60
C ASP A 333 22.25 10.73 9.08
N LEU A 334 21.23 11.03 8.27
CA LEU A 334 20.17 11.99 8.62
C LEU A 334 19.36 11.56 9.84
N LYS A 335 19.28 10.24 10.08
CA LYS A 335 18.68 9.64 11.27
C LYS A 335 19.59 9.62 12.50
N GLU A 336 20.84 10.08 12.35
CA GLU A 336 21.87 10.07 13.40
C GLU A 336 22.12 8.66 13.96
N TYR A 337 22.09 7.65 13.07
CA TYR A 337 22.50 6.30 13.43
C TYR A 337 24.02 6.17 13.42
N ASP A 338 24.57 5.67 14.53
CA ASP A 338 26.01 5.47 14.68
C ASP A 338 26.55 4.48 13.61
N ASP A 339 27.81 4.67 13.19
CA ASP A 339 28.48 3.88 12.13
C ASP A 339 28.39 2.36 12.32
N PHE A 340 28.36 1.90 13.57
CA PHE A 340 28.33 0.49 13.95
C PHE A 340 26.98 0.04 14.52
N SER A 341 25.93 0.86 14.39
CA SER A 341 24.60 0.53 14.87
C SER A 341 23.96 -0.58 14.02
N TYR A 342 23.15 -1.42 14.67
CA TYR A 342 22.41 -2.46 13.98
C TYR A 342 21.39 -1.86 13.01
N GLU A 343 20.79 -0.72 13.39
CA GLU A 343 19.87 0.07 12.58
C GLU A 343 20.52 0.52 11.27
N ARG A 344 21.70 1.13 11.32
CA ARG A 344 22.45 1.53 10.11
C ARG A 344 22.75 0.32 9.23
N PHE A 345 23.25 -0.77 9.82
CA PHE A 345 23.55 -1.99 9.09
C PHE A 345 22.32 -2.53 8.35
N MET A 346 21.18 -2.63 9.03
CA MET A 346 19.93 -3.12 8.44
C MET A 346 19.43 -2.20 7.33
N ILE A 347 19.37 -0.88 7.56
CA ILE A 347 18.93 0.09 6.55
C ILE A 347 19.82 0.06 5.32
N THR A 348 21.13 0.02 5.49
CA THR A 348 22.08 0.05 4.37
C THR A 348 21.97 -1.24 3.54
N MET A 349 21.89 -2.40 4.21
CA MET A 349 21.88 -3.70 3.54
C MET A 349 20.51 -4.07 2.94
N THR A 350 19.44 -3.88 3.69
CA THR A 350 18.09 -4.35 3.31
C THR A 350 17.17 -3.22 2.88
N GLY A 351 17.49 -1.96 3.19
CA GLY A 351 16.60 -0.82 2.99
C GLY A 351 15.53 -0.68 4.07
N VAL A 352 15.50 -1.56 5.06
CA VAL A 352 14.42 -1.64 6.05
C VAL A 352 14.98 -1.48 7.46
N ALA A 353 14.41 -0.55 8.22
CA ALA A 353 14.73 -0.37 9.62
C ALA A 353 14.22 -1.58 10.45
N PRO A 354 14.97 -2.04 11.46
CA PRO A 354 14.56 -3.18 12.28
C PRO A 354 13.31 -2.84 13.11
N ALA A 355 12.33 -3.74 13.13
CA ALA A 355 11.12 -3.54 13.91
C ALA A 355 11.43 -3.47 15.41
N GLY A 356 10.84 -2.47 16.09
CA GLY A 356 11.03 -2.26 17.53
C GLY A 356 12.35 -1.58 17.91
N SER A 357 13.17 -1.12 16.95
CA SER A 357 14.21 -0.15 17.28
C SER A 357 13.54 1.05 17.96
N PRO A 358 14.06 1.56 19.08
CA PRO A 358 13.55 2.81 19.62
C PRO A 358 13.65 3.82 18.48
N GLU A 359 12.52 4.36 18.03
CA GLU A 359 12.54 5.56 17.22
C GLU A 359 13.28 6.58 18.10
N LYS A 360 14.61 6.73 17.94
CA LYS A 360 15.26 8.02 18.22
C LYS A 360 14.32 9.00 17.56
N SER A 361 13.68 9.88 18.33
CA SER A 361 12.54 10.69 17.88
C SER A 361 13.03 11.72 16.86
N CYS A 362 13.42 11.23 15.68
CA CYS A 362 13.81 12.01 14.53
C CYS A 362 12.59 12.74 13.95
N GLN A 363 11.39 12.50 14.52
CA GLN A 363 10.22 13.36 14.40
C GLN A 363 10.50 14.81 14.86
N ASP A 364 11.58 15.03 15.64
CA ASP A 364 12.07 16.34 16.07
C ASP A 364 13.22 16.87 15.19
N CYS A 365 13.69 16.10 14.21
CA CYS A 365 14.74 16.53 13.30
C CYS A 365 14.21 17.65 12.38
N PRO A 366 14.84 18.84 12.39
CA PRO A 366 14.42 19.96 11.56
C PRO A 366 14.32 19.64 10.08
N PHE A 367 15.23 18.80 9.55
CA PHE A 367 15.26 18.47 8.13
C PHE A 367 14.04 17.64 7.71
N PHE A 368 13.78 16.50 8.36
CA PHE A 368 12.62 15.66 8.05
C PHE A 368 11.30 16.41 8.27
N ALA A 369 11.18 17.21 9.34
CA ALA A 369 10.02 18.05 9.53
C ALA A 369 9.86 19.05 8.38
N PHE A 370 10.94 19.71 7.97
CA PHE A 370 10.91 20.74 6.94
C PHE A 370 10.50 20.21 5.55
N ILE A 371 10.91 18.99 5.20
CA ILE A 371 10.54 18.36 3.91
C ILE A 371 9.21 17.63 3.93
N ASN A 372 8.40 17.75 5.00
CA ASN A 372 7.03 17.25 4.99
C ASN A 372 6.09 18.25 4.28
N GLU A 373 5.15 17.75 3.47
CA GLU A 373 4.25 18.56 2.64
C GLU A 373 3.49 19.63 3.43
N SER A 374 3.06 19.28 4.65
CA SER A 374 2.39 20.20 5.57
C SER A 374 3.19 21.46 5.93
N ASN A 375 4.51 21.47 5.70
CA ASN A 375 5.41 22.59 6.02
C ASN A 375 5.83 23.44 4.81
N PHE A 376 5.64 22.96 3.57
CA PHE A 376 5.94 23.74 2.35
C PHE A 376 4.73 23.99 1.44
N ILE A 377 3.58 23.37 1.74
CA ILE A 377 2.30 23.61 1.08
C ILE A 377 1.26 24.01 2.14
N ASP A 378 0.78 25.25 2.04
CA ASP A 378 -0.15 25.81 3.01
C ASP A 378 -1.47 25.02 3.09
N GLY A 379 -1.84 24.57 4.30
CA GLY A 379 -3.10 23.89 4.57
C GLY A 379 -3.10 22.37 4.34
N MET A 380 -1.98 21.79 3.91
CA MET A 380 -1.86 20.34 3.69
C MET A 380 -1.61 19.59 5.00
N LYS A 381 -1.98 18.30 5.02
CA LYS A 381 -1.88 17.44 6.22
C LYS A 381 -0.80 16.36 6.13
N GLY A 382 -0.17 16.20 4.96
CA GLY A 382 0.76 15.11 4.67
C GLY A 382 2.19 15.31 5.18
N GLY A 383 2.93 14.20 5.12
CA GLY A 383 4.38 14.13 5.31
C GLY A 383 4.79 13.10 6.35
N HIS A 384 5.50 12.08 5.88
CA HIS A 384 6.06 11.00 6.69
C HIS A 384 7.51 10.71 6.31
N SER A 385 8.26 11.75 5.90
CA SER A 385 9.62 11.66 5.35
C SER A 385 10.63 10.88 6.20
N HIS A 386 10.38 10.71 7.49
CA HIS A 386 11.25 9.96 8.40
C HIS A 386 10.87 8.47 8.51
N ARG A 387 9.73 8.01 8.00
CA ARG A 387 9.24 6.64 8.25
C ARG A 387 10.01 5.60 7.45
N SER A 388 10.27 5.85 6.18
CA SER A 388 11.05 4.97 5.31
C SER A 388 11.92 5.75 4.35
N ILE A 389 12.84 5.05 3.67
CA ILE A 389 13.69 5.63 2.63
C ILE A 389 12.85 6.04 1.42
N GLU A 390 11.78 5.31 1.09
CA GLU A 390 10.86 5.74 0.03
C GLU A 390 10.18 7.05 0.40
N GLU A 391 9.56 7.13 1.58
CA GLU A 391 8.90 8.35 2.05
C GLU A 391 9.87 9.53 2.11
N PHE A 392 11.11 9.30 2.55
CA PHE A 392 12.17 10.30 2.49
C PHE A 392 12.40 10.82 1.07
N CYS A 393 12.64 9.91 0.13
CA CYS A 393 12.88 10.27 -1.27
C CYS A 393 11.67 11.00 -1.87
N VAL A 394 10.46 10.54 -1.58
CA VAL A 394 9.23 11.16 -2.09
C VAL A 394 9.04 12.56 -1.53
N SER A 395 9.06 12.71 -0.21
CA SER A 395 8.94 14.01 0.46
C SER A 395 10.02 15.00 0.01
N PHE A 396 11.26 14.53 -0.16
CA PHE A 396 12.35 15.36 -0.67
C PHE A 396 12.13 15.79 -2.12
N MET A 397 11.82 14.85 -3.02
CA MET A 397 11.54 15.18 -4.43
C MET A 397 10.34 16.13 -4.57
N HIS A 398 9.32 15.95 -3.73
CA HIS A 398 8.16 16.83 -3.69
C HIS A 398 8.52 18.23 -3.20
N SER A 399 9.39 18.37 -2.20
CA SER A 399 9.85 19.68 -1.74
C SER A 399 10.67 20.41 -2.81
N LEU A 400 11.45 19.68 -3.62
CA LEU A 400 12.21 20.25 -4.74
C LEU A 400 11.31 20.85 -5.83
N MET A 401 10.08 20.35 -6.01
CA MET A 401 9.11 20.98 -6.92
C MET A 401 8.78 22.43 -6.52
N PHE A 402 9.13 22.83 -5.29
CA PHE A 402 8.94 24.18 -4.76
C PHE A 402 10.25 24.88 -4.39
N VAL A 403 11.40 24.41 -4.93
CA VAL A 403 12.74 24.94 -4.60
C VAL A 403 12.88 26.45 -4.86
N ASP A 404 12.16 27.01 -5.83
CA ASP A 404 12.15 28.46 -6.08
C ASP A 404 11.63 29.28 -4.89
N ARG A 405 10.76 28.66 -4.07
CA ARG A 405 10.21 29.24 -2.84
C ARG A 405 10.98 28.84 -1.59
N LEU A 406 12.05 28.05 -1.71
CA LEU A 406 12.80 27.49 -0.57
C LEU A 406 13.22 28.57 0.44
N GLU A 407 13.73 29.70 -0.03
CA GLU A 407 14.13 30.82 0.83
C GLU A 407 12.96 31.36 1.65
N GLN A 408 11.78 31.48 1.05
CA GLN A 408 10.57 31.93 1.74
C GLN A 408 10.05 30.86 2.70
N ILE A 409 10.12 29.59 2.32
CA ILE A 409 9.68 28.45 3.15
C ILE A 409 10.56 28.32 4.40
N LEU A 410 11.87 28.54 4.29
CA LEU A 410 12.81 28.55 5.43
C LEU A 410 12.47 29.59 6.51
N ASP A 411 11.79 30.66 6.15
CA ASP A 411 11.39 31.72 7.07
C ASP A 411 9.98 31.53 7.64
N ARG A 412 9.27 30.45 7.27
CA ARG A 412 7.96 30.09 7.82
C ARG A 412 8.09 29.25 9.10
N PRO A 413 7.06 29.27 9.96
CA PRO A 413 6.98 28.34 11.07
C PRO A 413 6.86 26.89 10.57
N VAL A 414 7.68 26.01 11.12
CA VAL A 414 7.69 24.57 10.84
C VAL A 414 6.94 23.84 11.96
N ARG A 415 6.05 22.95 11.57
CA ARG A 415 5.33 22.03 12.44
C ARG A 415 6.15 20.75 12.65
N PHE A 416 6.41 20.42 13.90
CA PHE A 416 7.16 19.24 14.32
C PHE A 416 6.17 18.18 14.83
N PRO A 417 6.00 17.04 14.11
CA PRO A 417 5.08 15.98 14.53
C PRO A 417 5.41 15.40 15.91
N GLY A 418 6.71 15.22 16.21
CA GLY A 418 7.18 14.61 17.48
C GLY A 418 6.97 15.47 18.72
N LEU A 419 6.95 16.80 18.57
CA LEU A 419 6.75 17.74 19.67
C LEU A 419 5.27 18.09 19.88
N SER A 420 4.38 17.08 19.92
CA SER A 420 2.91 17.30 20.01
C SER A 420 2.35 18.22 18.91
N GLY A 421 2.98 18.26 17.74
CA GLY A 421 2.59 19.18 16.67
C GLY A 421 2.94 20.65 16.91
N GLN A 422 3.89 20.96 17.80
CA GLN A 422 4.35 22.33 18.01
C GLN A 422 4.84 22.95 16.71
N THR A 423 4.48 24.22 16.53
CA THR A 423 4.84 25.03 15.37
C THR A 423 5.78 26.14 15.82
N ARG A 424 6.98 26.20 15.25
CA ARG A 424 7.99 27.23 15.60
C ARG A 424 8.83 27.62 14.39
N LEU A 425 9.44 28.80 14.46
CA LEU A 425 10.46 29.18 13.49
C LEU A 425 11.73 28.36 13.71
N LEU A 426 12.41 28.02 12.62
CA LEU A 426 13.77 27.50 12.66
C LEU A 426 14.72 28.60 13.12
N THR A 427 15.67 28.23 13.98
CA THR A 427 16.80 29.08 14.34
C THR A 427 17.75 29.25 13.15
N PRO A 428 18.63 30.28 13.12
CA PRO A 428 19.60 30.44 12.04
C PRO A 428 20.50 29.21 11.83
N GLN A 429 20.88 28.52 12.93
CA GLN A 429 21.67 27.30 12.87
C GLN A 429 20.88 26.15 12.22
N GLU A 430 19.62 25.95 12.60
CA GLU A 430 18.76 24.93 12.00
C GLU A 430 18.49 25.21 10.51
N LYS A 431 18.32 26.48 10.12
CA LYS A 431 18.19 26.85 8.70
C LYS A 431 19.44 26.49 7.91
N SER A 432 20.63 26.72 8.46
CA SER A 432 21.88 26.29 7.82
C SER A 432 21.95 24.78 7.70
N ALA A 433 21.67 24.06 8.79
CA ALA A 433 21.70 22.60 8.80
C ALA A 433 20.71 21.99 7.80
N VAL A 434 19.50 22.54 7.68
CA VAL A 434 18.52 22.13 6.66
C VAL A 434 19.11 22.33 5.26
N LEU A 435 19.70 23.49 4.96
CA LEU A 435 20.32 23.75 3.67
C LEU A 435 21.51 22.81 3.39
N ASP A 436 22.34 22.52 4.39
CA ASP A 436 23.44 21.55 4.29
C ASP A 436 22.91 20.15 3.95
N SER A 437 21.83 19.70 4.62
CA SER A 437 21.16 18.43 4.31
C SER A 437 20.53 18.42 2.91
N TYR A 438 19.96 19.53 2.43
CA TYR A 438 19.47 19.64 1.05
C TYR A 438 20.60 19.44 0.04
N VAL A 439 21.74 20.12 0.24
CA VAL A 439 22.91 20.01 -0.65
C VAL A 439 23.42 18.58 -0.67
N ALA A 440 23.67 17.98 0.50
CA ALA A 440 24.15 16.60 0.59
C ALA A 440 23.19 15.61 -0.10
N THR A 441 21.87 15.77 0.10
CA THR A 441 20.87 14.92 -0.55
C THR A 441 20.87 15.08 -2.07
N LEU A 442 20.97 16.30 -2.58
CA LEU A 442 21.03 16.56 -4.01
C LEU A 442 22.30 15.98 -4.65
N GLU A 443 23.45 16.07 -3.99
CA GLU A 443 24.72 15.50 -4.46
C GLU A 443 24.67 13.97 -4.54
N VAL A 444 24.08 13.31 -3.53
CA VAL A 444 23.88 11.86 -3.52
C VAL A 444 22.91 11.44 -4.62
N LEU A 445 21.76 12.13 -4.78
CA LEU A 445 20.81 11.82 -5.85
C LEU A 445 21.39 12.06 -7.26
N LEU A 446 22.19 13.12 -7.45
CA LEU A 446 22.92 13.36 -8.71
C LEU A 446 23.93 12.24 -9.03
N SER A 447 24.57 11.70 -8.00
CA SER A 447 25.48 10.55 -8.13
C SER A 447 24.71 9.28 -8.49
N ALA A 448 23.62 8.98 -7.78
CA ALA A 448 22.75 7.84 -8.05
C ALA A 448 22.14 7.86 -9.46
N THR A 449 21.69 9.03 -9.93
CA THR A 449 21.19 9.20 -11.32
C THR A 449 22.27 8.99 -12.38
N SER A 450 23.55 9.13 -12.03
CA SER A 450 24.66 8.85 -12.94
C SER A 450 24.91 7.36 -13.13
N GLN A 451 24.48 6.53 -12.18
CA GLN A 451 24.60 5.08 -12.22
C GLN A 451 23.36 4.39 -12.84
N ASN A 452 22.19 5.03 -12.75
CA ASN A 452 20.93 4.54 -13.32
C ASN A 452 20.62 5.15 -14.70
N GLU A 453 19.70 4.53 -15.45
CA GLU A 453 19.14 5.08 -16.72
C GLU A 453 18.21 6.30 -16.47
N ALA A 454 18.61 7.21 -15.58
CA ALA A 454 17.87 8.45 -15.33
C ALA A 454 17.93 9.35 -16.58
N THR A 455 16.82 10.05 -16.85
CA THR A 455 16.74 10.94 -18.02
C THR A 455 17.68 12.15 -17.84
N ALA A 456 18.15 12.72 -18.95
CA ALA A 456 18.87 14.00 -18.91
C ALA A 456 18.04 15.11 -18.25
N THR A 457 16.72 15.03 -18.36
CA THR A 457 15.76 15.94 -17.70
C THR A 457 15.89 15.88 -16.18
N THR A 458 15.88 14.67 -15.59
CA THR A 458 16.09 14.48 -14.14
C THR A 458 17.40 15.09 -13.67
N LYS A 459 18.51 14.78 -14.34
CA LYS A 459 19.83 15.29 -13.95
C LYS A 459 19.87 16.82 -13.96
N ASN A 460 19.28 17.42 -14.99
CA ASN A 460 19.18 18.88 -15.13
C ASN A 460 18.31 19.49 -14.02
N PHE A 461 17.17 18.87 -13.70
CA PHE A 461 16.30 19.30 -12.61
C PHE A 461 17.02 19.29 -11.26
N LEU A 462 17.70 18.19 -10.93
CA LEU A 462 18.46 18.07 -9.68
C LEU A 462 19.63 19.07 -9.63
N GLN A 463 20.38 19.24 -10.73
CA GLN A 463 21.48 20.20 -10.79
C GLN A 463 21.01 21.63 -10.58
N LYS A 464 19.91 22.05 -11.25
CA LYS A 464 19.32 23.38 -11.03
C LYS A 464 18.87 23.58 -9.59
N SER A 465 18.32 22.55 -8.98
CA SER A 465 17.88 22.58 -7.58
C SER A 465 19.07 22.73 -6.62
N LEU A 466 20.19 22.07 -6.93
CA LEU A 466 21.46 22.20 -6.20
C LEU A 466 22.02 23.62 -6.32
N ASP A 467 22.13 24.13 -7.54
CA ASP A 467 22.64 25.48 -7.80
C ASP A 467 21.80 26.53 -7.04
N ARG A 468 20.47 26.38 -7.05
CA ARG A 468 19.54 27.27 -6.34
C ARG A 468 19.72 27.19 -4.81
N THR A 469 19.89 25.98 -4.28
CA THR A 469 20.11 25.77 -2.84
C THR A 469 21.43 26.41 -2.39
N LEU A 470 22.49 26.24 -3.17
CA LEU A 470 23.81 26.85 -2.91
C LEU A 470 23.75 28.38 -2.97
N GLU A 471 22.98 28.96 -3.90
CA GLU A 471 22.76 30.41 -3.99
C GLU A 471 22.12 30.95 -2.69
N ILE A 472 21.07 30.28 -2.20
CA ILE A 472 20.38 30.66 -0.95
C ILE A 472 21.33 30.52 0.24
N GLN A 473 22.13 29.45 0.28
CA GLN A 473 23.10 29.23 1.34
C GLN A 473 24.18 30.32 1.37
N ALA A 474 24.70 30.72 0.21
CA ALA A 474 25.69 31.79 0.10
C ALA A 474 25.14 33.13 0.61
N LYS A 475 23.90 33.47 0.27
CA LYS A 475 23.24 34.70 0.74
C LYS A 475 23.09 34.77 2.26
N ARG A 476 22.91 33.63 2.93
CA ARG A 476 22.69 33.57 4.39
C ARG A 476 23.99 33.51 5.21
N ARG A 477 25.14 33.26 4.56
CA ARG A 477 26.48 33.31 5.20
C ARG A 477 27.06 34.74 5.25
N HIS A 478 26.45 35.68 4.52
CA HIS A 478 26.77 37.10 4.49
C HIS A 478 25.69 37.91 5.21
#